data_AF-A0A4Z0WJG0-F1
#
_entry.id   AF-A0A4Z0WJG0-F1
#
_cell.length_a   1.000
_cell.length_b   1.000
_cell.length_c   1.000
_cell.angle_alpha   90.00
_cell.angle_beta   90.00
_cell.angle_gamma   90.00
#
_symmetry.space_group_name_H-M   'P 1'
#
loop_
_entity.id
_entity.type
_entity.pdbx_description
1 polymer ?
#
loop_
_entity_poly.entity_id
_entity_poly.type
_entity_poly.pdbx_seq_one_letter_code
_entity_poly.pdbx_strand_id
1 'polypeptide(L)'
;MYIDTLTLFIVAEVLVVFIIIAVILFRRSRLLKIMLALLTERRLQRLHQQSEEHKELLALRKAYGKLQVELMQMRREGGQTYAEQVQNRLADLAGGDQGDKEDDDSAQESTDDEPLDQEGTHRTRAIRRAFYEFEAARASPLEQDILAAENTLLEQLKIQLGRDPDEEEDELVQSQNAELLARIRELEAVETEYKALQKEMAKAESQLADQERKLEELKKIDDASRLDPGNMPAVGNDVQDEIYRLKCERFDQAEAINNLKLRLQKLVDDGDANELIAVQQDQIAAQERYIKEAEASIKLLEEELEAAAKKGSGPSSGGKAQDSEHMDKLAAYASEQRASMGDIRDNLKALRAAEKAEERLQLLEQQEQQLGRMERAVQEADTCVSMLEGELAAANERIESLSSAAENAEQNDHFRQQADELEKLLNTFLTDSEDMMACINGLEDHNKALREMLLERGAKASELPAPPPPPTMQNRPS
;
A
#
# COMPACT_ATOMS: atom_id res chain seq x y z
N MET A 1 5.14 0.32 62.92
CA MET A 1 4.40 -0.89 62.51
C MET A 1 5.43 -1.93 62.11
N TYR A 2 5.55 -3.02 62.88
CA TYR A 2 6.41 -4.14 62.49
C TYR A 2 5.60 -5.03 61.54
N ILE A 3 6.07 -5.15 60.30
CA ILE A 3 5.50 -6.11 59.35
C ILE A 3 5.93 -7.49 59.83
N ASP A 4 4.95 -8.35 60.08
CA ASP A 4 5.16 -9.69 60.58
C ASP A 4 6.01 -10.48 59.57
N THR A 5 7.00 -11.21 60.07
CA THR A 5 7.95 -11.96 59.22
C THR A 5 7.25 -12.99 58.35
N LEU A 6 6.10 -13.49 58.80
CA LEU A 6 5.24 -14.41 58.07
C LEU A 6 4.61 -13.76 56.84
N THR A 7 4.24 -12.47 56.91
CA THR A 7 3.67 -11.74 55.75
C THR A 7 4.72 -11.51 54.67
N LEU A 8 5.96 -11.21 55.05
CA LEU A 8 7.08 -11.08 54.12
C LEU A 8 7.38 -12.39 53.39
N PHE A 9 7.27 -13.53 54.08
CA PHE A 9 7.47 -14.85 53.49
C PHE A 9 6.40 -15.17 52.42
N ILE A 10 5.13 -14.94 52.73
CA ILE A 10 4.02 -15.18 51.79
C ILE A 10 4.16 -14.30 50.54
N VAL A 11 4.49 -13.01 50.72
CA VAL A 11 4.67 -12.10 49.58
C VAL A 11 5.85 -12.53 48.71
N ALA A 12 6.97 -12.97 49.32
CA ALA A 12 8.11 -13.47 48.57
C ALA A 12 7.78 -14.74 47.77
N GLU A 13 7.03 -15.67 48.35
CA GLU A 13 6.64 -16.92 47.67
C GLU A 13 5.70 -16.65 46.48
N VAL A 14 4.70 -15.78 46.67
CA VAL A 14 3.80 -15.36 45.58
C VAL A 14 4.56 -14.69 44.44
N LEU A 15 5.55 -13.86 44.77
CA LEU A 15 6.38 -13.17 43.78
C LEU A 15 7.24 -14.15 42.97
N VAL A 16 7.81 -15.18 43.61
CA VAL A 16 8.57 -16.23 42.91
C VAL A 16 7.67 -17.01 41.95
N VAL A 17 6.48 -17.43 42.40
CA VAL A 17 5.52 -18.14 41.54
C VAL A 17 5.10 -17.28 40.35
N PHE A 18 4.85 -15.99 40.57
CA PHE A 18 4.49 -15.05 39.51
C PHE A 18 5.60 -14.92 38.46
N ILE A 19 6.86 -14.80 38.88
CA ILE A 19 8.02 -14.75 37.96
C ILE A 19 8.11 -16.03 37.12
N ILE A 20 7.92 -17.20 37.72
CA ILE A 20 7.98 -18.49 37.00
C ILE A 20 6.88 -18.55 35.93
N ILE A 21 5.64 -18.17 36.27
CA ILE A 21 4.52 -18.15 35.31
C ILE A 21 4.80 -17.15 34.18
N ALA A 22 5.29 -15.95 34.51
CA ALA A 22 5.62 -14.93 33.51
C ALA A 22 6.70 -15.41 32.52
N VAL A 23 7.74 -16.10 33.00
CA VAL A 23 8.80 -16.67 32.14
C VAL A 23 8.25 -17.79 31.23
N ILE A 24 7.36 -18.64 31.75
CA ILE A 24 6.72 -19.70 30.96
C ILE A 24 5.82 -19.11 29.86
N LEU A 25 4.99 -18.11 30.20
CA LEU A 25 4.13 -17.42 29.23
C LEU A 25 4.93 -16.66 28.17
N PHE A 26 6.02 -16.00 28.58
CA PHE A 26 6.91 -15.30 27.66
C PHE A 26 7.59 -16.25 26.68
N ARG A 27 8.04 -17.42 27.14
CA ARG A 27 8.58 -18.47 26.25
C ARG A 27 7.52 -19.01 25.30
N ARG A 28 6.28 -19.21 25.74
CA ARG A 28 5.19 -19.68 24.88
C ARG A 28 4.83 -18.69 23.77
N SER A 29 4.77 -17.40 24.10
CA SER A 29 4.53 -16.33 23.11
C SER A 29 5.66 -16.25 22.07
N ARG A 30 6.93 -16.31 22.52
CA ARG A 30 8.08 -16.36 21.59
C ARG A 30 8.06 -17.60 20.70
N LEU A 31 7.72 -18.76 21.24
CA LEU A 31 7.68 -20.01 20.49
C LEU A 31 6.56 -20.00 19.43
N LEU A 32 5.40 -19.42 19.74
CA LEU A 32 4.33 -19.21 18.76
C LEU A 32 4.77 -18.28 17.63
N LYS A 33 5.46 -17.17 17.94
CA LYS A 33 5.99 -16.26 16.92
C LYS A 33 6.99 -16.96 15.99
N ILE A 34 7.88 -17.78 16.54
CA ILE A 34 8.86 -18.55 15.75
C ILE A 34 8.16 -19.60 14.88
N MET A 35 7.14 -20.31 15.40
CA MET A 35 6.36 -21.26 14.60
C MET A 35 5.59 -20.57 13.47
N LEU A 36 5.02 -19.39 13.72
CA LEU A 36 4.32 -18.62 12.70
C LEU A 36 5.28 -18.17 11.60
N ALA A 37 6.46 -17.67 11.97
CA ALA A 37 7.52 -17.29 11.02
C ALA A 37 7.97 -18.48 10.14
N LEU A 38 8.18 -19.66 10.75
CA LEU A 38 8.53 -20.89 10.02
C LEU A 38 7.41 -21.36 9.08
N LEU A 39 6.15 -21.23 9.48
CA LEU A 39 5.01 -21.59 8.63
C LEU A 39 4.86 -20.63 7.44
N THR A 40 5.07 -19.32 7.66
CA THR A 40 5.06 -18.34 6.57
C THR A 40 6.20 -18.55 5.59
N GLU A 41 7.41 -18.85 6.09
CA GLU A 41 8.58 -19.15 5.26
C GLU A 41 8.35 -20.41 4.42
N ARG A 42 7.80 -21.48 5.02
CA ARG A 42 7.48 -22.71 4.29
C ARG A 42 6.38 -22.52 3.25
N ARG A 43 5.41 -21.63 3.50
CA ARG A 43 4.37 -21.29 2.53
C ARG A 43 4.96 -20.53 1.34
N LEU A 44 5.84 -19.56 1.61
CA LEU A 44 6.55 -18.80 0.57
C LEU A 44 7.41 -19.73 -0.29
N GLN A 45 8.13 -20.66 0.34
CA GLN A 45 8.99 -21.62 -0.36
C GLN A 45 8.20 -22.55 -1.29
N ARG A 46 7.01 -23.01 -0.88
CA ARG A 46 6.11 -23.78 -1.75
C ARG A 46 5.61 -22.97 -2.94
N LEU A 47 5.31 -21.69 -2.72
CA LEU A 47 4.83 -20.79 -3.78
C LEU A 47 5.94 -20.52 -4.81
N HIS A 48 7.19 -20.38 -4.36
CA HIS A 48 8.36 -20.31 -5.24
C HIS A 48 8.55 -21.58 -6.07
N GLN A 49 8.45 -22.77 -5.45
CA GLN A 49 8.53 -24.04 -6.19
C GLN A 49 7.46 -24.16 -7.27
N GLN A 50 6.20 -23.83 -6.95
CA GLN A 50 5.11 -23.84 -7.94
C GLN A 50 5.36 -22.83 -9.07
N SER A 51 5.90 -21.66 -8.76
CA SER A 51 6.26 -20.66 -9.77
C SER A 51 7.37 -21.14 -10.70
N GLU A 52 8.38 -21.84 -10.18
CA GLU A 52 9.44 -22.45 -11.01
C GLU A 52 8.92 -23.59 -11.88
N GLU A 53 8.08 -24.49 -11.35
CA GLU A 53 7.44 -25.55 -12.13
C GLU A 53 6.59 -24.98 -13.28
N HIS A 54 5.85 -23.88 -13.04
CA HIS A 54 5.10 -23.19 -14.09
C HIS A 54 6.00 -22.55 -15.14
N LYS A 55 7.16 -21.98 -14.75
CA LYS A 55 8.15 -21.43 -15.69
C LYS A 55 8.76 -22.53 -16.57
N GLU A 56 9.07 -23.69 -16.00
CA GLU A 56 9.59 -24.84 -16.75
C GLU A 56 8.55 -25.39 -17.74
N LEU A 57 7.28 -25.51 -17.35
CA LEU A 57 6.19 -25.91 -18.24
C LEU A 57 5.99 -24.93 -19.40
N LEU A 58 6.10 -23.62 -19.14
CA LEU A 58 6.02 -22.60 -20.18
C LEU A 58 7.22 -22.65 -21.13
N ALA A 59 8.43 -22.90 -20.62
CA ALA A 59 9.62 -23.08 -21.44
C ALA A 59 9.50 -24.32 -22.36
N LEU A 60 8.98 -25.43 -21.85
CA LEU A 60 8.68 -26.64 -22.64
C LEU A 60 7.65 -26.37 -23.73
N ARG A 61 6.57 -25.65 -23.44
CA ARG A 61 5.57 -25.27 -24.46
C ARG A 61 6.17 -24.39 -25.57
N LYS A 62 7.03 -23.43 -25.22
CA LYS A 62 7.73 -22.59 -26.20
C LYS A 62 8.66 -23.42 -27.09
N ALA A 63 9.38 -24.38 -26.52
CA ALA A 63 10.22 -25.31 -27.28
C ALA A 63 9.38 -26.17 -28.25
N TYR A 64 8.22 -26.67 -27.80
CA TYR A 64 7.31 -27.47 -28.64
C TYR A 64 6.71 -26.65 -29.79
N GLY A 65 6.28 -25.42 -29.51
CA GLY A 65 5.78 -24.50 -30.54
C GLY A 65 6.84 -24.18 -31.60
N LYS A 66 8.09 -23.98 -31.17
CA LYS A 66 9.20 -23.76 -32.11
C LYS A 66 9.45 -24.99 -32.99
N LEU A 67 9.43 -26.20 -32.42
CA LEU A 67 9.58 -27.45 -33.17
C LEU A 67 8.45 -27.63 -34.20
N GLN A 68 7.21 -27.30 -33.85
CA GLN A 68 6.07 -27.39 -34.76
C GLN A 68 6.17 -26.40 -35.93
N VAL A 69 6.63 -25.18 -35.66
CA VAL A 69 6.89 -24.17 -36.71
C VAL A 69 8.03 -24.63 -37.62
N GLU A 70 9.13 -25.14 -37.06
CA GLU A 70 10.24 -25.70 -37.84
C GLU A 70 9.80 -26.88 -38.71
N LEU A 71 8.90 -27.74 -38.20
CA LEU A 71 8.37 -28.89 -38.93
C LEU A 71 7.39 -28.48 -40.05
N MET A 72 6.55 -27.45 -39.81
CA MET A 72 5.73 -26.85 -40.87
C MET A 72 6.57 -26.12 -41.91
N GLN A 73 7.65 -25.46 -41.48
CA GLN A 73 8.56 -24.76 -42.37
C GLN A 73 9.37 -25.74 -43.22
N MET A 74 9.84 -26.86 -42.64
CA MET A 74 10.42 -27.98 -43.39
C MET A 74 9.43 -28.61 -44.38
N ARG A 75 8.13 -28.67 -44.06
CA ARG A 75 7.08 -29.11 -45.00
C ARG A 75 6.82 -28.12 -46.14
N ARG A 76 7.05 -26.82 -45.91
CA ARG A 76 6.91 -25.76 -46.92
C ARG A 76 8.16 -25.59 -47.78
N GLU A 77 9.34 -25.74 -47.18
CA GLU A 77 10.65 -25.58 -47.85
C GLU A 77 11.12 -26.89 -48.50
N GLY A 78 10.78 -28.04 -47.92
CA GLY A 78 10.88 -29.36 -48.54
C GLY A 78 9.69 -29.60 -49.47
N GLY A 79 9.69 -28.92 -50.62
CA GLY A 79 8.65 -29.02 -51.64
C GLY A 79 8.36 -30.45 -52.11
N GLN A 80 7.21 -30.58 -52.79
CA GLN A 80 6.68 -31.75 -53.53
C GLN A 80 7.68 -32.89 -53.68
N THR A 81 7.24 -34.09 -53.26
CA THR A 81 8.02 -35.31 -53.38
C THR A 81 8.60 -35.47 -54.80
N TYR A 82 9.80 -36.03 -54.93
CA TYR A 82 10.49 -36.15 -56.23
C TYR A 82 9.61 -36.75 -57.33
N ALA A 83 8.69 -37.66 -56.96
CA ALA A 83 7.69 -38.24 -57.84
C ALA A 83 6.69 -37.22 -58.41
N GLU A 84 6.17 -36.29 -57.59
CA GLU A 84 5.26 -35.22 -58.03
C GLU A 84 5.95 -34.22 -58.97
N GLN A 85 7.23 -33.91 -58.72
CA GLN A 85 7.99 -32.99 -59.58
C GLN A 85 8.24 -33.60 -60.97
N VAL A 86 8.44 -34.91 -61.06
CA VAL A 86 8.61 -35.62 -62.34
C VAL A 86 7.28 -35.72 -63.10
N GLN A 87 6.15 -35.97 -62.40
CA GLN A 87 4.83 -35.99 -63.03
C GLN A 87 4.40 -34.62 -63.57
N ASN A 88 4.61 -33.54 -62.82
CA ASN A 88 4.26 -32.18 -63.28
C ASN A 88 5.06 -31.78 -64.52
N ARG A 89 6.35 -32.15 -64.61
CA ARG A 89 7.17 -31.88 -65.80
C ARG A 89 6.78 -32.72 -67.02
N LEU A 90 6.30 -33.94 -66.81
CA LEU A 90 5.72 -34.77 -67.88
C LEU A 90 4.40 -34.20 -68.39
N ALA A 91 3.55 -33.67 -67.50
CA ALA A 91 2.29 -33.01 -67.86
C ALA A 91 2.52 -31.73 -68.66
N ASP A 92 3.46 -30.88 -68.24
CA ASP A 92 3.83 -29.65 -68.96
C ASP A 92 4.38 -29.92 -70.36
N LEU A 93 5.15 -30.99 -70.53
CA LEU A 93 5.67 -31.41 -71.84
C LEU A 93 4.61 -32.08 -72.73
N ALA A 94 3.53 -32.60 -72.16
CA ALA A 94 2.41 -33.20 -72.89
C ALA A 94 1.37 -32.15 -73.31
N GLY A 95 1.15 -31.10 -72.52
CA GLY A 95 0.20 -30.02 -72.80
C GLY A 95 0.64 -29.05 -73.91
N GLY A 96 1.94 -29.00 -74.22
CA GLY A 96 2.50 -28.09 -75.22
C GLY A 96 2.27 -28.46 -76.70
N ASP A 97 1.47 -29.49 -77.01
CA ASP A 97 1.26 -29.98 -78.39
C ASP A 97 -0.15 -29.68 -78.95
N GLN A 98 -0.99 -28.94 -78.22
CA GLN A 98 -2.37 -28.63 -78.64
C GLN A 98 -2.70 -27.13 -78.77
N GLY A 99 -1.73 -26.23 -78.60
CA GLY A 99 -1.98 -24.80 -78.43
C GLY A 99 -1.66 -23.85 -79.59
N ASP A 100 -1.15 -24.30 -80.74
CA ASP A 100 -0.78 -23.39 -81.84
C ASP A 100 -1.66 -23.61 -83.08
N LYS A 101 -2.94 -23.28 -82.96
CA LYS A 101 -3.75 -22.82 -84.09
C LYS A 101 -4.71 -21.74 -83.63
N GLU A 102 -4.58 -20.62 -84.33
CA GLU A 102 -5.51 -19.49 -84.45
C GLU A 102 -5.19 -18.25 -83.58
N ASP A 103 -4.61 -17.30 -84.33
CA ASP A 103 -4.81 -15.85 -84.25
C ASP A 103 -4.03 -15.05 -83.19
N ASP A 104 -2.90 -14.46 -83.61
CA ASP A 104 -2.78 -12.99 -83.53
C ASP A 104 -1.77 -12.40 -84.52
N ASP A 105 -2.27 -11.51 -85.36
CA ASP A 105 -1.55 -10.65 -86.29
C ASP A 105 -1.00 -9.43 -85.54
N SER A 106 0.31 -9.34 -85.30
CA SER A 106 0.98 -8.02 -85.26
C SER A 106 2.52 -8.10 -85.27
N ALA A 107 3.03 -7.90 -86.48
CA ALA A 107 4.16 -7.03 -86.84
C ALA A 107 5.47 -7.06 -86.02
N GLN A 108 6.50 -7.58 -86.72
CA GLN A 108 7.80 -6.95 -86.98
C GLN A 108 8.53 -6.24 -85.83
N GLU A 109 9.62 -6.85 -85.36
CA GLU A 109 10.92 -6.16 -85.46
C GLU A 109 12.08 -7.17 -85.57
N SER A 110 12.95 -6.86 -86.52
CA SER A 110 14.06 -7.65 -87.02
C SER A 110 15.24 -7.74 -86.05
N THR A 111 15.82 -8.92 -85.89
CA THR A 111 17.28 -9.10 -85.92
C THR A 111 17.62 -10.50 -86.42
N ASP A 112 18.50 -10.52 -87.41
CA ASP A 112 19.12 -11.69 -88.01
C ASP A 112 19.75 -12.59 -86.94
N ASP A 113 19.26 -13.83 -86.83
CA ASP A 113 20.06 -14.97 -86.41
C ASP A 113 19.42 -16.26 -86.97
N GLU A 114 20.31 -17.16 -87.39
CA GLU A 114 20.12 -18.43 -88.11
C GLU A 114 18.80 -19.19 -87.91
N PRO A 115 18.23 -19.81 -88.97
CA PRO A 115 17.16 -20.78 -88.82
C PRO A 115 17.72 -22.05 -88.17
N LEU A 116 17.71 -22.12 -86.85
CA LEU A 116 17.94 -23.38 -86.13
C LEU A 116 16.83 -24.36 -86.51
N ASP A 117 17.22 -25.45 -87.16
CA ASP A 117 16.38 -26.58 -87.56
C ASP A 117 15.26 -26.83 -86.54
N GLN A 118 14.01 -26.59 -86.95
CA GLN A 118 12.82 -26.97 -86.16
C GLN A 118 12.86 -28.47 -85.82
N GLU A 119 13.47 -29.28 -86.68
CA GLU A 119 13.75 -30.69 -86.47
C GLU A 119 14.68 -30.95 -85.26
N GLY A 120 15.64 -30.06 -85.00
CA GLY A 120 16.52 -30.09 -83.84
C GLY A 120 15.81 -29.81 -82.52
N THR A 121 14.85 -28.87 -82.51
CA THR A 121 14.01 -28.57 -81.34
C THR A 121 13.02 -29.69 -81.02
N HIS A 122 12.42 -30.32 -82.05
CA HIS A 122 11.55 -31.48 -81.86
C HIS A 122 12.35 -32.70 -81.38
N ARG A 123 13.57 -32.93 -81.91
CA ARG A 123 14.46 -33.99 -81.41
C ARG A 123 14.90 -33.76 -79.96
N THR A 124 15.25 -32.53 -79.57
CA THR A 124 15.67 -32.26 -78.18
C THR A 124 14.50 -32.34 -77.20
N ARG A 125 13.26 -32.01 -77.60
CA ARG A 125 12.06 -32.27 -76.79
C ARG A 125 11.75 -33.76 -76.70
N ALA A 126 11.85 -34.50 -77.80
CA ALA A 126 11.65 -35.96 -77.80
C ALA A 126 12.68 -36.70 -76.94
N ILE A 127 13.95 -36.29 -76.98
CA ILE A 127 15.00 -36.86 -76.13
C ILE A 127 14.78 -36.51 -74.65
N ARG A 128 14.37 -35.28 -74.33
CA ARG A 128 14.01 -34.90 -72.95
C ARG A 128 12.81 -35.69 -72.44
N ARG A 129 11.78 -35.88 -73.27
CA ARG A 129 10.63 -36.71 -72.95
C ARG A 129 11.02 -38.16 -72.71
N ALA A 130 11.84 -38.74 -73.59
CA ALA A 130 12.36 -40.09 -73.42
C ALA A 130 13.23 -40.24 -72.16
N PHE A 131 13.97 -39.19 -71.76
CA PHE A 131 14.76 -39.20 -70.53
C PHE A 131 13.87 -39.17 -69.28
N TYR A 132 12.82 -38.34 -69.26
CA TYR A 132 11.85 -38.32 -68.15
C TYR A 132 10.98 -39.56 -68.10
N GLU A 133 10.60 -40.14 -69.24
CA GLU A 133 9.94 -41.44 -69.31
C GLU A 133 10.86 -42.57 -68.81
N PHE A 134 12.17 -42.50 -69.11
CA PHE A 134 13.16 -43.44 -68.60
C PHE A 134 13.41 -43.26 -67.09
N GLU A 135 13.45 -42.03 -66.57
CA GLU A 135 13.51 -41.77 -65.12
C GLU A 135 12.24 -42.20 -64.40
N ALA A 136 11.06 -41.99 -64.98
CA ALA A 136 9.79 -42.49 -64.46
C ALA A 136 9.67 -44.01 -64.50
N ALA A 137 10.30 -44.67 -65.47
CA ALA A 137 10.42 -46.14 -65.54
C ALA A 137 11.51 -46.71 -64.61
N ARG A 138 12.43 -45.86 -64.13
CA ARG A 138 13.52 -46.21 -63.22
C ARG A 138 13.21 -45.89 -61.76
N ALA A 139 12.26 -44.97 -61.50
CA ALA A 139 11.47 -44.98 -60.27
C ALA A 139 10.91 -46.41 -60.16
N SER A 140 11.36 -47.11 -59.13
CA SER A 140 11.52 -48.55 -59.14
C SER A 140 10.16 -49.25 -59.43
N PRO A 141 10.11 -50.38 -60.16
CA PRO A 141 8.89 -51.18 -60.25
C PRO A 141 8.38 -51.58 -58.86
N LEU A 142 9.25 -51.62 -57.84
CA LEU A 142 8.87 -51.75 -56.44
C LEU A 142 8.10 -50.51 -55.92
N GLU A 143 8.46 -49.29 -56.31
CA GLU A 143 7.72 -48.07 -55.92
C GLU A 143 6.37 -47.98 -56.64
N GLN A 144 6.30 -48.39 -57.90
CA GLN A 144 5.01 -48.49 -58.61
C GLN A 144 4.13 -49.63 -58.06
N ASP A 145 4.71 -50.78 -57.70
CA ASP A 145 3.99 -51.87 -57.05
C ASP A 145 3.58 -51.50 -55.61
N ILE A 146 4.39 -50.73 -54.89
CA ILE A 146 4.03 -50.19 -53.57
C ILE A 146 2.92 -49.15 -53.71
N LEU A 147 2.99 -48.23 -54.67
CA LEU A 147 1.93 -47.25 -54.92
C LEU A 147 0.64 -47.90 -55.43
N ALA A 148 0.73 -48.94 -56.26
CA ALA A 148 -0.43 -49.71 -56.70
C ALA A 148 -1.02 -50.54 -55.56
N ALA A 149 -0.18 -51.12 -54.69
CA ALA A 149 -0.61 -51.81 -53.48
C ALA A 149 -1.22 -50.84 -52.46
N GLU A 150 -0.68 -49.64 -52.30
CA GLU A 150 -1.23 -48.58 -51.45
C GLU A 150 -2.56 -48.06 -51.98
N ASN A 151 -2.67 -47.83 -53.30
CA ASN A 151 -3.92 -47.39 -53.92
C ASN A 151 -5.00 -48.47 -53.84
N THR A 152 -4.65 -49.75 -54.04
CA THR A 152 -5.62 -50.85 -53.86
C THR A 152 -5.99 -51.08 -52.39
N LEU A 153 -5.07 -50.84 -51.45
CA LEU A 153 -5.38 -50.83 -50.01
C LEU A 153 -6.29 -49.65 -49.63
N LEU A 154 -6.02 -48.45 -50.15
CA LEU A 154 -6.84 -47.26 -49.97
C LEU A 154 -8.24 -47.46 -50.55
N GLU A 155 -8.35 -48.09 -51.71
CA GLU A 155 -9.63 -48.37 -52.37
C GLU A 155 -10.41 -49.47 -51.64
N GLN A 156 -9.73 -50.50 -51.12
CA GLN A 156 -10.35 -51.48 -50.23
C GLN A 156 -10.76 -50.88 -48.88
N LEU A 157 -9.99 -49.94 -48.32
CA LEU A 157 -10.35 -49.16 -47.13
C LEU A 157 -11.56 -48.24 -47.41
N LYS A 158 -11.63 -47.57 -48.56
CA LYS A 158 -12.78 -46.77 -49.02
C LYS A 158 -14.05 -47.62 -49.10
N ILE A 159 -13.96 -48.82 -49.67
CA ILE A 159 -15.09 -49.74 -49.79
C ILE A 159 -15.50 -50.33 -48.42
N GLN A 160 -14.55 -50.60 -47.51
CA GLN A 160 -14.85 -51.12 -46.17
C GLN A 160 -15.39 -50.07 -45.20
N LEU A 161 -15.00 -48.79 -45.35
CA LEU A 161 -15.54 -47.70 -44.53
C LEU A 161 -16.82 -47.07 -45.08
N GLY A 162 -17.17 -47.31 -46.34
CA GLY A 162 -18.46 -46.89 -46.93
C GLY A 162 -18.73 -45.39 -46.83
N ARG A 163 -17.68 -44.57 -46.85
CA ARG A 163 -17.75 -43.12 -46.58
C ARG A 163 -16.78 -42.39 -47.50
N ASP A 164 -17.32 -41.50 -48.33
CA ASP A 164 -16.54 -40.64 -49.22
C ASP A 164 -15.76 -39.60 -48.36
N PRO A 165 -14.41 -39.63 -48.35
CA PRO A 165 -13.61 -38.83 -47.41
C PRO A 165 -13.40 -37.38 -47.85
N ASP A 166 -13.67 -37.03 -49.12
CA ASP A 166 -13.17 -35.77 -49.70
C ASP A 166 -13.99 -34.52 -49.32
N GLU A 167 -15.15 -34.65 -48.68
CA GLU A 167 -15.95 -33.49 -48.21
C GLU A 167 -16.06 -33.41 -46.67
N GLU A 168 -16.26 -34.52 -45.97
CA GLU A 168 -16.40 -34.50 -44.51
C GLU A 168 -15.06 -34.39 -43.75
N GLU A 169 -13.95 -34.96 -44.25
CA GLU A 169 -12.64 -34.82 -43.58
C GLU A 169 -12.07 -33.42 -43.76
N ASP A 170 -12.26 -32.80 -44.93
CA ASP A 170 -11.81 -31.43 -45.18
C ASP A 170 -12.59 -30.42 -44.34
N GLU A 171 -13.91 -30.59 -44.16
CA GLU A 171 -14.70 -29.75 -43.25
C GLU A 171 -14.29 -29.97 -41.78
N LEU A 172 -14.03 -31.21 -41.37
CA LEU A 172 -13.61 -31.51 -39.99
C LEU A 172 -12.23 -30.90 -39.70
N VAL A 173 -11.27 -31.06 -40.63
CA VAL A 173 -9.91 -30.52 -40.52
C VAL A 173 -9.94 -28.99 -40.58
N GLN A 174 -10.79 -28.38 -41.41
CA GLN A 174 -10.97 -26.92 -41.41
C GLN A 174 -11.58 -26.43 -40.10
N SER A 175 -12.56 -27.13 -39.54
CA SER A 175 -13.16 -26.76 -38.25
C SER A 175 -12.15 -26.87 -37.09
N GLN A 176 -11.34 -27.94 -37.07
CA GLN A 176 -10.30 -28.13 -36.06
C GLN A 176 -9.18 -27.10 -36.19
N ASN A 177 -8.80 -26.73 -37.41
CA ASN A 177 -7.81 -25.67 -37.64
C ASN A 177 -8.36 -24.30 -37.25
N ALA A 178 -9.64 -24.03 -37.49
CA ALA A 178 -10.30 -22.81 -37.04
C ALA A 178 -10.37 -22.73 -35.52
N GLU A 179 -10.69 -23.83 -34.84
CA GLU A 179 -10.69 -23.92 -33.37
C GLU A 179 -9.27 -23.73 -32.79
N LEU A 180 -8.26 -24.36 -33.38
CA LEU A 180 -6.87 -24.18 -32.96
C LEU A 180 -6.39 -22.73 -33.15
N LEU A 181 -6.77 -22.07 -34.26
CA LEU A 181 -6.46 -20.66 -34.49
C LEU A 181 -7.18 -19.74 -33.49
N ALA A 182 -8.43 -20.04 -33.13
CA ALA A 182 -9.15 -19.31 -32.09
C ALA A 182 -8.44 -19.47 -30.73
N ARG A 183 -8.03 -20.70 -30.38
CA ARG A 183 -7.29 -21.00 -29.16
C ARG A 183 -5.94 -20.30 -29.09
N ILE A 184 -5.22 -20.20 -30.22
CA ILE A 184 -3.96 -19.46 -30.31
C ILE A 184 -4.19 -17.97 -30.03
N ARG A 185 -5.22 -17.36 -30.62
CA ARG A 185 -5.57 -15.95 -30.38
C ARG A 185 -5.94 -15.69 -28.91
N GLU A 186 -6.69 -16.60 -28.28
CA GLU A 186 -6.98 -16.51 -26.84
C GLU A 186 -5.71 -16.57 -25.99
N LEU A 187 -4.79 -17.49 -26.31
CA LEU A 187 -3.52 -17.60 -25.60
C LEU A 187 -2.62 -16.38 -25.79
N GLU A 188 -2.61 -15.79 -26.99
CA GLU A 188 -1.90 -14.54 -27.27
C GLU A 188 -2.49 -13.38 -26.46
N ALA A 189 -3.82 -13.26 -26.38
CA ALA A 189 -4.48 -12.26 -25.54
C ALA A 189 -4.10 -12.42 -24.06
N VAL A 190 -4.16 -13.64 -23.53
CA VAL A 190 -3.73 -13.93 -22.15
C VAL A 190 -2.24 -13.63 -21.93
N GLU A 191 -1.37 -13.89 -22.90
CA GLU A 191 0.05 -13.54 -22.79
C GLU A 191 0.25 -12.01 -22.75
N THR A 192 -0.53 -11.24 -23.51
CA THR A 192 -0.47 -9.77 -23.46
C THR A 192 -0.95 -9.22 -22.12
N GLU A 193 -2.04 -9.75 -21.56
CA GLU A 193 -2.53 -9.38 -20.23
C GLU A 193 -1.51 -9.73 -19.13
N TYR A 194 -0.90 -10.92 -19.22
CA TYR A 194 0.13 -11.35 -18.28
C TYR A 194 1.36 -10.43 -18.32
N LYS A 195 1.80 -10.00 -19.52
CA LYS A 195 2.88 -9.01 -19.66
C LYS A 195 2.51 -7.64 -19.10
N ALA A 196 1.26 -7.22 -19.27
CA ALA A 196 0.77 -5.97 -18.67
C ALA A 196 0.79 -6.05 -17.14
N LEU A 197 0.30 -7.15 -16.56
CA LEU A 197 0.34 -7.42 -15.12
C LEU A 197 1.78 -7.48 -14.57
N GLN A 198 2.72 -8.11 -15.28
CA GLN A 198 4.14 -8.10 -14.89
C GLN A 198 4.71 -6.67 -14.87
N LYS A 199 4.33 -5.83 -15.83
CA LYS A 199 4.76 -4.43 -15.87
C LYS A 199 4.18 -3.62 -14.71
N GLU A 200 2.93 -3.88 -14.32
CA GLU A 200 2.33 -3.24 -13.13
C GLU A 200 2.98 -3.71 -11.84
N MET A 201 3.26 -5.01 -11.70
CA MET A 201 4.00 -5.57 -10.57
C MET A 201 5.39 -4.91 -10.42
N ALA A 202 6.15 -4.78 -11.51
CA ALA A 202 7.45 -4.12 -11.48
C ALA A 202 7.36 -2.63 -11.09
N LYS A 203 6.29 -1.93 -11.49
CA LYS A 203 6.02 -0.56 -11.03
C LYS A 203 5.72 -0.50 -9.53
N ALA A 204 4.89 -1.42 -9.03
CA ALA A 204 4.56 -1.51 -7.62
C ALA A 204 5.79 -1.84 -6.75
N GLU A 205 6.67 -2.74 -7.22
CA GLU A 205 7.95 -3.03 -6.55
C GLU A 205 8.88 -1.80 -6.52
N SER A 206 8.95 -1.03 -7.61
CA SER A 206 9.71 0.23 -7.62
C SER A 206 9.13 1.26 -6.65
N GLN A 207 7.80 1.37 -6.56
CA GLN A 207 7.14 2.29 -5.63
C GLN A 207 7.37 1.87 -4.17
N LEU A 208 7.33 0.57 -3.87
CA LEU A 208 7.66 0.04 -2.56
C LEU A 208 9.11 0.34 -2.18
N ALA A 209 10.06 0.13 -3.09
CA ALA A 209 11.47 0.45 -2.85
C ALA A 209 11.69 1.95 -2.59
N ASP A 210 10.96 2.83 -3.29
CA ASP A 210 11.02 4.28 -3.06
C ASP A 210 10.38 4.67 -1.71
N GLN A 211 9.29 4.01 -1.30
CA GLN A 211 8.70 4.19 0.03
C GLN A 211 9.62 3.69 1.15
N GLU A 212 10.28 2.55 0.96
CA GLU A 212 11.27 2.02 1.92
C GLU A 212 12.45 2.99 2.10
N ARG A 213 12.94 3.59 1.02
CA ARG A 213 13.97 4.65 1.09
C ARG A 213 13.50 5.86 1.88
N LYS A 214 12.27 6.33 1.65
CA LYS A 214 11.68 7.45 2.42
C LYS A 214 11.55 7.09 3.90
N LEU A 215 11.16 5.87 4.23
CA LEU A 215 11.10 5.39 5.61
C LEU A 215 12.50 5.30 6.26
N GLU A 216 13.53 4.91 5.51
CA GLU A 216 14.91 4.95 6.01
C GLU A 216 15.42 6.38 6.22
N GLU A 217 15.03 7.33 5.36
CA GLU A 217 15.32 8.76 5.56
C GLU A 217 14.63 9.32 6.80
N LEU A 218 13.35 9.00 7.01
CA LEU A 218 12.62 9.40 8.23
C LEU A 218 13.22 8.79 9.50
N LYS A 219 13.63 7.51 9.45
CA LYS A 219 14.33 6.86 10.58
C LYS A 219 15.65 7.56 10.94
N LYS A 220 16.39 8.06 9.94
CA LYS A 220 17.63 8.82 10.17
C LYS A 220 17.38 10.18 10.83
N ILE A 221 16.22 10.78 10.60
CA ILE A 221 15.80 12.05 11.23
C ILE A 221 15.43 11.81 12.71
N ASP A 222 14.79 10.68 13.01
CA ASP A 222 14.34 10.35 14.37
C ASP A 222 15.52 10.03 15.33
N ASP A 223 16.60 9.42 14.82
CA ASP A 223 17.82 9.17 15.59
C ASP A 223 18.63 10.46 15.87
N ALA A 224 18.55 11.48 15.01
CA ALA A 224 19.22 12.77 15.19
C ALA A 224 18.47 13.71 16.16
N SER A 225 17.18 13.46 16.40
CA SER A 225 16.29 14.30 17.22
C SER A 225 16.29 13.92 18.71
N ARG A 226 17.05 12.90 19.10
CA ARG A 226 16.99 12.30 20.44
C ARG A 226 17.86 12.98 21.51
N LEU A 227 18.34 14.19 21.27
CA LEU A 227 19.18 14.96 22.20
C LEU A 227 18.76 16.45 22.28
N ASP A 228 17.49 16.75 22.57
CA ASP A 228 17.16 17.90 23.41
C ASP A 228 15.69 17.84 23.88
N PRO A 229 15.41 17.65 25.19
CA PRO A 229 14.03 17.67 25.70
C PRO A 229 13.39 19.07 25.73
N GLY A 230 14.10 20.11 25.28
CA GLY A 230 13.66 21.51 25.35
C GLY A 230 13.03 22.08 24.08
N ASN A 231 12.94 21.32 22.99
CA ASN A 231 12.50 21.86 21.70
C ASN A 231 11.57 20.90 20.96
N MET A 232 10.38 20.64 21.53
CA MET A 232 9.29 20.07 20.73
C MET A 232 8.76 21.15 19.78
N PRO A 233 8.78 20.95 18.45
CA PRO A 233 7.97 21.76 17.57
C PRO A 233 6.50 21.54 17.93
N ALA A 234 5.75 22.64 18.03
CA ALA A 234 4.34 22.62 18.35
C ALA A 234 3.57 21.69 17.39
N VAL A 235 2.83 20.74 17.96
CA VAL A 235 2.01 19.70 17.30
C VAL A 235 0.83 20.28 16.48
N GLY A 236 0.83 21.59 16.17
CA GLY A 236 -0.29 22.29 15.56
C GLY A 236 -0.36 22.23 14.02
N ASN A 237 0.78 22.08 13.33
CA ASN A 237 0.81 22.25 11.87
C ASN A 237 0.59 20.94 11.09
N ASP A 238 1.07 19.79 11.59
CA ASP A 238 0.98 18.53 10.85
C ASP A 238 -0.47 18.04 10.69
N VAL A 239 -1.33 18.33 11.67
CA VAL A 239 -2.76 17.98 11.60
C VAL A 239 -3.51 18.89 10.61
N GLN A 240 -3.14 20.18 10.51
CA GLN A 240 -3.73 21.10 9.54
C GLN A 240 -3.34 20.74 8.10
N ASP A 241 -2.09 20.35 7.88
CA ASP A 241 -1.61 19.92 6.57
C ASP A 241 -2.26 18.59 6.14
N GLU A 242 -2.47 17.65 7.07
CA GLU A 242 -3.18 16.40 6.77
C GLU A 242 -4.68 16.65 6.48
N ILE A 243 -5.34 17.54 7.23
CA ILE A 243 -6.72 17.97 6.94
C ILE A 243 -6.81 18.63 5.56
N TYR A 244 -5.82 19.44 5.19
CA TYR A 244 -5.81 20.08 3.87
C TYR A 244 -5.60 19.05 2.76
N ARG A 245 -4.71 18.07 2.95
CA ARG A 245 -4.52 16.95 2.01
C ARG A 245 -5.81 16.16 1.82
N LEU A 246 -6.48 15.79 2.91
CA LEU A 246 -7.76 15.07 2.88
C LEU A 246 -8.87 15.87 2.18
N LYS A 247 -8.89 17.19 2.33
CA LYS A 247 -9.83 18.07 1.60
C LYS A 247 -9.56 18.12 0.10
N CYS A 248 -8.30 18.14 -0.31
CA CYS A 248 -7.92 18.06 -1.73
C CYS A 248 -8.30 16.69 -2.32
N GLU A 249 -7.96 15.60 -1.64
CA GLU A 249 -8.33 14.24 -2.07
C GLU A 249 -9.86 14.08 -2.18
N ARG A 250 -10.63 14.63 -1.24
CA ARG A 250 -12.10 14.66 -1.30
C ARG A 250 -12.61 15.42 -2.53
N PHE A 251 -12.02 16.56 -2.86
CA PHE A 251 -12.43 17.36 -4.01
C PHE A 251 -12.19 16.59 -5.32
N ASP A 252 -11.01 15.99 -5.46
CA ASP A 252 -10.63 15.19 -6.64
C ASP A 252 -11.55 13.97 -6.80
N GLN A 253 -11.93 13.31 -5.70
CA GLN A 253 -12.89 12.21 -5.72
C GLN A 253 -14.30 12.65 -6.11
N ALA A 254 -14.77 13.79 -5.61
CA ALA A 254 -16.08 14.32 -5.97
C ALA A 254 -16.15 14.66 -7.47
N GLU A 255 -15.06 15.20 -8.03
CA GLU A 255 -14.95 15.48 -9.46
C GLU A 255 -14.90 14.19 -10.29
N ALA A 256 -14.16 13.17 -9.83
CA ALA A 256 -14.12 11.85 -10.47
C ALA A 256 -15.50 11.18 -10.47
N ILE A 257 -16.25 11.25 -9.37
CA ILE A 257 -17.62 10.74 -9.26
C ILE A 257 -18.55 11.45 -10.23
N ASN A 258 -18.49 12.78 -10.32
CA ASN A 258 -19.31 13.55 -11.27
C ASN A 258 -18.99 13.22 -12.73
N ASN A 259 -17.70 13.09 -13.07
CA ASN A 259 -17.29 12.67 -14.42
C ASN A 259 -17.79 11.26 -14.75
N LEU A 260 -17.75 10.33 -13.80
CA LEU A 260 -18.29 8.98 -13.99
C LEU A 260 -19.81 8.97 -14.12
N LYS A 261 -20.55 9.75 -13.31
CA LYS A 261 -22.00 9.93 -13.48
C LYS A 261 -22.34 10.45 -14.88
N LEU A 262 -21.61 11.45 -15.36
CA LEU A 262 -21.81 12.01 -16.70
C LEU A 262 -21.51 10.98 -17.81
N ARG A 263 -20.51 10.12 -17.62
CA ARG A 263 -20.13 9.07 -18.58
C ARG A 263 -21.13 7.91 -18.60
N LEU A 264 -21.60 7.48 -17.43
CA LEU A 264 -22.67 6.48 -17.30
C LEU A 264 -23.95 6.98 -17.94
N GLN A 265 -24.32 8.25 -17.73
CA GLN A 265 -25.52 8.82 -18.34
C GLN A 265 -25.44 8.81 -19.87
N LYS A 266 -24.30 9.16 -20.45
CA LYS A 266 -24.08 9.08 -21.91
C LYS A 266 -24.12 7.66 -22.45
N LEU A 267 -23.52 6.70 -21.74
CA LEU A 267 -23.49 5.29 -22.17
C LEU A 267 -24.85 4.60 -22.05
N VAL A 268 -25.69 5.01 -21.09
CA VAL A 268 -27.08 4.57 -21.00
C VAL A 268 -27.90 5.07 -22.19
N ASP A 269 -27.63 6.28 -22.68
CA ASP A 269 -28.30 6.85 -23.85
C ASP A 269 -27.82 6.22 -25.18
N ASP A 270 -26.54 5.80 -25.27
CA ASP A 270 -25.92 5.29 -26.51
C ASP A 270 -26.09 3.77 -26.71
N GLY A 271 -26.48 3.00 -25.69
CA GLY A 271 -26.89 1.59 -25.82
C GLY A 271 -25.76 0.55 -26.00
N ASP A 272 -24.49 0.96 -25.96
CA ASP A 272 -23.35 0.07 -26.13
C ASP A 272 -22.97 -0.66 -24.82
N ALA A 273 -23.60 -1.82 -24.62
CA ALA A 273 -23.51 -2.60 -23.38
C ALA A 273 -22.08 -3.05 -23.00
N ASN A 274 -21.20 -3.26 -23.97
CA ASN A 274 -19.82 -3.69 -23.70
C ASN A 274 -18.95 -2.55 -23.16
N GLU A 275 -19.17 -1.32 -23.63
CA GLU A 275 -18.45 -0.15 -23.12
C GLU A 275 -18.95 0.25 -21.74
N LEU A 276 -20.25 0.06 -21.47
CA LEU A 276 -20.84 0.20 -20.13
C LEU A 276 -20.23 -0.79 -19.13
N ILE A 277 -20.06 -2.06 -19.52
CA ILE A 277 -19.43 -3.09 -18.67
C ILE A 277 -17.96 -2.73 -18.36
N ALA A 278 -17.21 -2.25 -19.36
CA ALA A 278 -15.82 -1.83 -19.16
C ALA A 278 -15.69 -0.64 -18.21
N VAL A 279 -16.54 0.39 -18.38
CA VAL A 279 -16.57 1.55 -17.49
C VAL A 279 -17.00 1.19 -16.07
N GLN A 280 -17.95 0.26 -15.91
CA GLN A 280 -18.33 -0.27 -14.60
C GLN A 280 -17.17 -1.05 -13.96
N GLN A 281 -16.42 -1.85 -14.72
CA GLN A 281 -15.24 -2.56 -14.20
C GLN A 281 -14.15 -1.61 -13.72
N ASP A 282 -13.87 -0.53 -14.45
CA ASP A 282 -12.92 0.50 -14.04
C ASP A 282 -13.37 1.23 -12.77
N GLN A 283 -14.67 1.51 -12.65
CA GLN A 283 -15.24 2.15 -11.46
C GLN A 283 -15.12 1.26 -10.22
N ILE A 284 -15.35 -0.04 -10.37
CA ILE A 284 -15.18 -1.02 -9.28
C ILE A 284 -13.71 -1.12 -8.88
N ALA A 285 -12.80 -1.18 -9.85
CA ALA A 285 -11.36 -1.22 -9.57
C ALA A 285 -10.90 0.04 -8.81
N ALA A 286 -11.44 1.21 -9.16
CA ALA A 286 -11.18 2.47 -8.46
C ALA A 286 -11.74 2.45 -7.02
N GLN A 287 -12.98 1.97 -6.82
CA GLN A 287 -13.56 1.84 -5.48
C GLN A 287 -12.82 0.81 -4.62
N GLU A 288 -12.37 -0.32 -5.18
CA GLU A 288 -11.56 -1.30 -4.47
C GLU A 288 -10.20 -0.73 -4.03
N ARG A 289 -9.59 0.15 -4.82
CA ARG A 289 -8.36 0.85 -4.44
C ARG A 289 -8.61 1.82 -3.29
N TYR A 290 -9.68 2.62 -3.40
CA TYR A 290 -10.04 3.58 -2.36
C TYR A 290 -10.34 2.89 -1.01
N ILE A 291 -11.03 1.75 -1.05
CA ILE A 291 -11.32 0.96 0.15
C ILE A 291 -10.05 0.41 0.78
N LYS A 292 -9.08 -0.06 -0.02
CA LYS A 292 -7.80 -0.54 0.52
C LYS A 292 -7.01 0.58 1.20
N GLU A 293 -7.04 1.78 0.64
CA GLU A 293 -6.43 2.97 1.23
C GLU A 293 -7.16 3.37 2.53
N ALA A 294 -8.49 3.36 2.53
CA ALA A 294 -9.29 3.60 3.73
C ALA A 294 -9.02 2.54 4.83
N GLU A 295 -8.97 1.25 4.49
CA GLU A 295 -8.63 0.17 5.44
C GLU A 295 -7.21 0.31 6.00
N ALA A 296 -6.25 0.78 5.19
CA ALA A 296 -4.90 1.06 5.66
C ALA A 296 -4.88 2.25 6.63
N SER A 297 -5.62 3.31 6.33
CA SER A 297 -5.75 4.48 7.22
C SER A 297 -6.45 4.14 8.54
N ILE A 298 -7.51 3.33 8.51
CA ILE A 298 -8.20 2.84 9.71
C ILE A 298 -7.25 2.01 10.57
N LYS A 299 -6.48 1.10 9.98
CA LYS A 299 -5.47 0.33 10.72
C LYS A 299 -4.42 1.21 11.38
N LEU A 300 -3.95 2.26 10.71
CA LEU A 300 -3.01 3.20 11.30
C LEU A 300 -3.65 3.94 12.49
N LEU A 301 -4.88 4.42 12.36
CA LEU A 301 -5.61 5.06 13.45
C LEU A 301 -5.89 4.10 14.61
N GLU A 302 -6.21 2.83 14.34
CA GLU A 302 -6.37 1.79 15.36
C GLU A 302 -5.06 1.50 16.10
N GLU A 303 -3.93 1.44 15.38
CA GLU A 303 -2.59 1.26 15.96
C GLU A 303 -2.16 2.47 16.81
N GLU A 304 -2.43 3.70 16.33
CA GLU A 304 -2.17 4.93 17.07
C GLU A 304 -3.04 5.04 18.33
N LEU A 305 -4.32 4.66 18.24
CA LEU A 305 -5.22 4.59 19.40
C LEU A 305 -4.79 3.53 20.39
N GLU A 306 -4.37 2.34 19.94
CA GLU A 306 -3.80 1.32 20.82
C GLU A 306 -2.50 1.82 21.49
N ALA A 307 -1.66 2.54 20.77
CA ALA A 307 -0.44 3.14 21.30
C ALA A 307 -0.77 4.24 22.32
N ALA A 308 -1.77 5.08 22.06
CA ALA A 308 -2.26 6.11 22.96
C ALA A 308 -2.91 5.49 24.21
N ALA A 309 -3.69 4.42 24.08
CA ALA A 309 -4.30 3.69 25.20
C ALA A 309 -3.24 3.02 26.08
N LYS A 310 -2.16 2.47 25.47
CA LYS A 310 -0.99 1.93 26.20
C LYS A 310 -0.17 3.02 26.88
N LYS A 311 -0.08 4.22 26.30
CA LYS A 311 0.59 5.38 26.92
C LYS A 311 -0.28 6.07 28.00
N GLY A 312 -1.60 5.98 27.88
CA GLY A 312 -2.59 6.64 28.73
C GLY A 312 -3.06 5.84 29.96
N SER A 313 -2.44 4.70 30.30
CA SER A 313 -2.79 3.91 31.49
C SER A 313 -2.29 4.52 32.82
N GLY A 314 -2.15 5.85 32.89
CA GLY A 314 -2.12 6.60 34.14
C GLY A 314 -3.57 6.92 34.56
N PRO A 315 -3.92 6.83 35.85
CA PRO A 315 -5.30 6.94 36.28
C PRO A 315 -5.78 8.40 36.18
N SER A 316 -6.40 8.76 35.06
CA SER A 316 -7.30 9.92 35.01
C SER A 316 -8.70 9.44 34.65
N SER A 317 -9.62 9.76 35.56
CA SER A 317 -10.99 9.29 35.65
C SER A 317 -11.88 10.31 34.95
N GLY A 318 -12.73 9.88 34.00
CA GLY A 318 -13.92 10.67 33.68
C GLY A 318 -14.55 10.63 32.28
N GLY A 319 -14.12 9.79 31.32
CA GLY A 319 -14.67 9.84 29.94
C GLY A 319 -15.12 8.52 29.29
N LYS A 320 -14.91 7.36 29.94
CA LYS A 320 -14.91 6.04 29.27
C LYS A 320 -16.26 5.54 28.70
N ALA A 321 -17.38 6.20 28.97
CA ALA A 321 -18.69 5.68 28.57
C ALA A 321 -19.15 6.14 27.18
N GLN A 322 -18.78 7.36 26.74
CA GLN A 322 -19.17 7.86 25.41
C GLN A 322 -18.28 7.29 24.31
N ASP A 323 -16.96 7.23 24.53
CA ASP A 323 -16.01 6.67 23.56
C ASP A 323 -16.35 5.22 23.18
N SER A 324 -16.87 4.42 24.12
CA SER A 324 -17.29 3.04 23.84
C SER A 324 -18.49 2.95 22.89
N GLU A 325 -19.49 3.83 23.03
CA GLU A 325 -20.65 3.84 22.14
C GLU A 325 -20.31 4.33 20.73
N HIS A 326 -19.38 5.29 20.60
CA HIS A 326 -18.91 5.76 19.30
C HIS A 326 -18.07 4.68 18.58
N MET A 327 -17.29 3.90 19.33
CA MET A 327 -16.54 2.75 18.81
C MET A 327 -17.47 1.62 18.34
N ASP A 328 -18.53 1.31 19.08
CA ASP A 328 -19.50 0.31 18.67
C ASP A 328 -20.25 0.73 17.39
N LYS A 329 -20.53 2.04 17.23
CA LYS A 329 -21.12 2.59 16.00
C LYS A 329 -20.17 2.50 14.81
N LEU A 330 -18.90 2.85 14.97
CA LEU A 330 -17.88 2.70 13.91
C LEU A 330 -17.68 1.24 13.49
N ALA A 331 -17.64 0.32 14.45
CA ALA A 331 -17.55 -1.11 14.18
C ALA A 331 -18.79 -1.65 13.45
N ALA A 332 -19.99 -1.19 13.83
CA ALA A 332 -21.23 -1.50 13.12
C ALA A 332 -21.22 -0.98 11.68
N TYR A 333 -20.75 0.25 11.45
CA TYR A 333 -20.58 0.83 10.11
C TYR A 333 -19.60 0.03 9.25
N ALA A 334 -18.44 -0.34 9.79
CA ALA A 334 -17.46 -1.13 9.05
C ALA A 334 -18.01 -2.52 8.68
N SER A 335 -18.84 -3.10 9.55
CA SER A 335 -19.52 -4.38 9.29
C SER A 335 -20.59 -4.24 8.19
N GLU A 336 -21.40 -3.18 8.24
CA GLU A 336 -22.45 -2.88 7.26
C GLU A 336 -21.87 -2.56 5.88
N GLN A 337 -20.74 -1.83 5.85
CA GLN A 337 -20.00 -1.55 4.63
C GLN A 337 -19.47 -2.85 3.99
N ARG A 338 -18.91 -3.77 4.78
CA ARG A 338 -18.48 -5.10 4.28
C ARG A 338 -19.63 -5.94 3.74
N ALA A 339 -20.80 -5.90 4.40
CA ALA A 339 -21.99 -6.61 3.93
C ALA A 339 -22.48 -6.06 2.59
N SER A 340 -22.58 -4.72 2.46
CA SER A 340 -22.98 -4.07 1.20
C SER A 340 -22.02 -4.38 0.05
N MET A 341 -20.72 -4.52 0.33
CA MET A 341 -19.69 -4.90 -0.64
C MET A 341 -19.79 -6.36 -1.09
N GLY A 342 -20.17 -7.26 -0.18
CA GLY A 342 -20.51 -8.65 -0.53
C GLY A 342 -21.65 -8.70 -1.53
N ASP A 343 -22.71 -7.94 -1.26
CA ASP A 343 -23.89 -7.86 -2.13
C ASP A 343 -23.56 -7.26 -3.51
N ILE A 344 -22.71 -6.22 -3.59
CA ILE A 344 -22.25 -5.65 -4.88
C ILE A 344 -21.48 -6.70 -5.68
N ARG A 345 -20.59 -7.45 -5.03
CA ARG A 345 -19.76 -8.47 -5.68
C ARG A 345 -20.59 -9.62 -6.23
N ASP A 346 -21.64 -10.00 -5.52
CA ASP A 346 -22.54 -11.07 -5.93
C ASP A 346 -23.52 -10.59 -7.02
N ASN A 347 -24.01 -9.34 -6.95
CA ASN A 347 -24.75 -8.71 -8.03
C ASN A 347 -23.91 -8.63 -9.32
N LEU A 348 -22.61 -8.34 -9.23
CA LEU A 348 -21.70 -8.34 -10.40
C LEU A 348 -21.54 -9.70 -11.05
N LYS A 349 -21.47 -10.77 -10.25
CA LYS A 349 -21.45 -12.13 -10.79
C LYS A 349 -22.77 -12.45 -11.49
N ALA A 350 -23.89 -11.99 -10.93
CA ALA A 350 -25.21 -12.13 -11.55
C ALA A 350 -25.32 -11.32 -12.86
N LEU A 351 -24.76 -10.12 -12.92
CA LEU A 351 -24.71 -9.28 -14.14
C LEU A 351 -23.90 -9.94 -15.26
N ARG A 352 -22.78 -10.59 -14.92
CA ARG A 352 -21.97 -11.37 -15.87
C ARG A 352 -22.67 -12.63 -16.36
N ALA A 353 -23.57 -13.19 -15.57
CA ALA A 353 -24.33 -14.39 -15.90
C ALA A 353 -25.66 -14.08 -16.62
N ALA A 354 -26.15 -12.83 -16.56
CA ALA A 354 -27.42 -12.42 -17.14
C ALA A 354 -27.33 -12.22 -18.67
N GLU A 355 -27.88 -13.17 -19.42
CA GLU A 355 -28.00 -13.11 -20.89
C GLU A 355 -29.20 -12.29 -21.38
N LYS A 356 -30.22 -12.08 -20.54
CA LYS A 356 -31.46 -11.37 -20.93
C LYS A 356 -31.48 -9.91 -20.50
N ALA A 357 -31.99 -9.04 -21.38
CA ALA A 357 -32.06 -7.59 -21.15
C ALA A 357 -32.94 -7.20 -19.94
N GLU A 358 -34.03 -7.93 -19.66
CA GLU A 358 -34.87 -7.68 -18.49
C GLU A 358 -34.16 -7.99 -17.15
N GLU A 359 -33.32 -9.03 -17.12
CA GLU A 359 -32.52 -9.38 -15.94
C GLU A 359 -31.42 -8.34 -15.70
N ARG A 360 -30.87 -7.75 -16.77
CA ARG A 360 -29.91 -6.64 -16.66
C ARG A 360 -30.56 -5.35 -16.14
N LEU A 361 -31.78 -5.03 -16.57
CA LEU A 361 -32.54 -3.87 -16.07
C LEU A 361 -32.87 -4.00 -14.58
N GLN A 362 -33.35 -5.17 -14.13
CA GLN A 362 -33.57 -5.42 -12.70
C GLN A 362 -32.27 -5.31 -11.90
N LEU A 363 -31.15 -5.72 -12.46
CA LEU A 363 -29.89 -5.66 -11.76
C LEU A 363 -29.29 -4.24 -11.71
N LEU A 364 -29.50 -3.43 -12.75
CA LEU A 364 -29.20 -2.00 -12.73
C LEU A 364 -30.00 -1.27 -11.64
N GLU A 365 -31.30 -1.58 -11.50
CA GLU A 365 -32.15 -1.01 -10.45
C GLU A 365 -31.65 -1.43 -9.04
N GLN A 366 -31.19 -2.66 -8.87
CA GLN A 366 -30.56 -3.11 -7.62
C GLN A 366 -29.24 -2.40 -7.34
N GLN A 367 -28.42 -2.16 -8.36
CA GLN A 367 -27.17 -1.40 -8.22
C GLN A 367 -27.43 0.07 -7.87
N GLU A 368 -28.42 0.71 -8.48
CA GLU A 368 -28.82 2.08 -8.18
C GLU A 368 -29.34 2.18 -6.73
N GLN A 369 -30.08 1.18 -6.27
CA GLN A 369 -30.53 1.10 -4.88
C GLN A 369 -29.38 0.90 -3.89
N GLN A 370 -28.33 0.15 -4.26
CA GLN A 370 -27.12 -0.02 -3.46
C GLN A 370 -26.28 1.26 -3.43
N LEU A 371 -26.13 1.96 -4.56
CA LEU A 371 -25.50 3.27 -4.62
C LEU A 371 -26.21 4.26 -3.69
N GLY A 372 -27.54 4.28 -3.70
CA GLY A 372 -28.32 5.12 -2.78
C GLY A 372 -28.18 4.75 -1.29
N ARG A 373 -27.77 3.51 -0.96
CA ARG A 373 -27.40 3.13 0.42
C ARG A 373 -25.99 3.60 0.75
N MET A 374 -25.04 3.46 -0.17
CA MET A 374 -23.67 3.97 0.00
C MET A 374 -23.66 5.50 0.15
N GLU A 375 -24.41 6.24 -0.66
CA GLU A 375 -24.51 7.70 -0.55
C GLU A 375 -25.04 8.12 0.84
N ARG A 376 -26.00 7.38 1.40
CA ARG A 376 -26.49 7.59 2.77
C ARG A 376 -25.45 7.24 3.84
N ALA A 377 -24.77 6.11 3.71
CA ALA A 377 -23.72 5.71 4.65
C ALA A 377 -22.56 6.72 4.67
N VAL A 378 -22.20 7.29 3.51
CA VAL A 378 -21.20 8.37 3.42
C VAL A 378 -21.69 9.65 4.09
N GLN A 379 -22.95 10.06 3.88
CA GLN A 379 -23.52 11.21 4.58
C GLN A 379 -23.56 11.01 6.10
N GLU A 380 -23.89 9.81 6.56
CA GLU A 380 -23.87 9.49 7.98
C GLU A 380 -22.44 9.49 8.55
N ALA A 381 -21.47 8.98 7.80
CA ALA A 381 -20.05 9.09 8.16
C ALA A 381 -19.61 10.57 8.25
N ASP A 382 -20.03 11.43 7.31
CA ASP A 382 -19.77 12.88 7.36
C ASP A 382 -20.36 13.52 8.63
N THR A 383 -21.56 13.12 9.04
CA THR A 383 -22.15 13.61 10.30
C THR A 383 -21.37 13.15 11.52
N CYS A 384 -20.90 11.89 11.52
CA CYS A 384 -20.07 11.36 12.60
C CYS A 384 -18.72 12.08 12.68
N VAL A 385 -18.06 12.32 11.55
CA VAL A 385 -16.80 13.08 11.49
C VAL A 385 -17.02 14.50 11.98
N SER A 386 -18.08 15.19 11.53
CA SER A 386 -18.38 16.54 12.01
C SER A 386 -18.66 16.60 13.51
N MET A 387 -19.27 15.57 14.09
CA MET A 387 -19.43 15.45 15.54
C MET A 387 -18.09 15.28 16.25
N LEU A 388 -17.23 14.37 15.77
CA LEU A 388 -15.90 14.13 16.33
C LEU A 388 -15.01 15.37 16.23
N GLU A 389 -15.04 16.10 15.11
CA GLU A 389 -14.36 17.38 14.94
C GLU A 389 -14.85 18.42 15.96
N GLY A 390 -16.16 18.47 16.22
CA GLY A 390 -16.75 19.34 17.24
C GLY A 390 -16.34 18.97 18.67
N GLU A 391 -16.31 17.67 18.99
CA GLU A 391 -15.85 17.18 20.29
C GLU A 391 -14.35 17.43 20.51
N LEU A 392 -13.54 17.26 19.46
CA LEU A 392 -12.11 17.59 19.47
C LEU A 392 -11.90 19.09 19.70
N ALA A 393 -12.65 19.95 19.00
CA ALA A 393 -12.58 21.40 19.19
C ALA A 393 -12.96 21.80 20.64
N ALA A 394 -14.02 21.21 21.19
CA ALA A 394 -14.43 21.45 22.57
C ALA A 394 -13.40 20.93 23.60
N ALA A 395 -12.75 19.80 23.32
CA ALA A 395 -11.68 19.27 24.16
C ALA A 395 -10.45 20.19 24.14
N ASN A 396 -10.07 20.70 22.97
CA ASN A 396 -8.97 21.67 22.83
C ASN A 396 -9.27 22.98 23.58
N GLU A 397 -10.50 23.51 23.47
CA GLU A 397 -10.90 24.70 24.23
C GLU A 397 -10.83 24.46 25.75
N ARG A 398 -11.21 23.27 26.23
CA ARG A 398 -11.04 22.90 27.64
C ARG A 398 -9.58 22.84 28.05
N ILE A 399 -8.71 22.24 27.24
CA ILE A 399 -7.27 22.18 27.52
C ILE A 399 -6.68 23.59 27.60
N GLU A 400 -7.02 24.47 26.65
CA GLU A 400 -6.56 25.86 26.64
C GLU A 400 -7.04 26.61 27.88
N SER A 401 -8.31 26.44 28.26
CA SER A 401 -8.87 27.04 29.48
C SER A 401 -8.14 26.56 30.75
N LEU A 402 -7.84 25.25 30.85
CA LEU A 402 -7.12 24.67 31.98
C LEU A 402 -5.65 25.12 32.01
N SER A 403 -5.01 25.25 30.84
CA SER A 403 -3.65 25.79 30.73
C SER A 403 -3.60 27.23 31.25
N SER A 404 -4.54 28.08 30.83
CA SER A 404 -4.62 29.45 31.32
C SER A 404 -4.90 29.53 32.82
N ALA A 405 -5.72 28.60 33.36
CA ALA A 405 -5.98 28.52 34.79
C ALA A 405 -4.74 28.06 35.57
N ALA A 406 -3.96 27.13 35.03
CA ALA A 406 -2.70 26.66 35.61
C ALA A 406 -1.65 27.79 35.64
N GLU A 407 -1.47 28.54 34.55
CA GLU A 407 -0.57 29.69 34.51
C GLU A 407 -0.96 30.76 35.54
N ASN A 408 -2.26 31.04 35.68
CA ASN A 408 -2.75 31.95 36.71
C ASN A 408 -2.53 31.42 38.14
N ALA A 409 -2.63 30.10 38.34
CA ALA A 409 -2.32 29.47 39.62
C ALA A 409 -0.83 29.55 39.94
N GLU A 410 0.06 29.34 38.98
CA GLU A 410 1.51 29.51 39.15
C GLU A 410 1.88 30.96 39.48
N GLN A 411 1.25 31.94 38.83
CA GLN A 411 1.42 33.36 39.18
C GLN A 411 0.95 33.65 40.61
N ASN A 412 -0.19 33.09 41.04
CA ASN A 412 -0.66 33.23 42.41
C ASN A 412 0.27 32.56 43.44
N ASP A 413 0.86 31.42 43.11
CA ASP A 413 1.84 30.76 43.96
C ASP A 413 3.14 31.56 44.05
N HIS A 414 3.57 32.20 42.96
CA HIS A 414 4.69 33.15 42.98
C HIS A 414 4.38 34.37 43.87
N PHE A 415 3.18 34.95 43.79
CA PHE A 415 2.77 36.03 44.70
C PHE A 415 2.71 35.59 46.16
N ARG A 416 2.30 34.35 46.43
CA ARG A 416 2.34 33.77 47.79
C ARG A 416 3.77 33.64 48.30
N GLN A 417 4.70 33.15 47.49
CA GLN A 417 6.11 33.06 47.87
C GLN A 417 6.70 34.44 48.19
N GLN A 418 6.38 35.46 47.37
CA GLN A 418 6.79 36.83 47.65
C GLN A 418 6.16 37.40 48.94
N ALA A 419 4.91 37.06 49.24
CA ALA A 419 4.26 37.45 50.49
C ALA A 419 4.94 36.81 51.70
N ASP A 420 5.28 35.52 51.62
CA ASP A 420 6.00 34.80 52.69
C ASP A 420 7.42 35.37 52.90
N GLU A 421 8.12 35.76 51.83
CA GLU A 421 9.41 36.44 51.92
C GLU A 421 9.29 37.83 52.57
N LEU A 422 8.25 38.58 52.23
CA LEU A 422 7.99 39.88 52.81
C LEU A 422 7.60 39.78 54.29
N GLU A 423 6.84 38.75 54.68
CA GLU A 423 6.52 38.45 56.07
C GLU A 423 7.78 38.09 56.87
N LYS A 424 8.68 37.27 56.30
CA LYS A 424 9.98 36.99 56.93
C LYS A 424 10.82 38.26 57.11
N LEU A 425 10.88 39.12 56.09
CA LEU A 425 11.62 40.38 56.17
C LEU A 425 11.02 41.31 57.24
N LEU A 426 9.69 41.38 57.32
CA LEU A 426 8.97 42.16 58.34
C LEU A 426 9.25 41.63 59.75
N ASN A 427 9.21 40.32 59.95
CA ASN A 427 9.51 39.70 61.25
C ASN A 427 10.96 39.93 61.67
N THR A 428 11.92 39.85 60.74
CA THR A 428 13.32 40.22 61.01
C THR A 428 13.42 41.69 61.41
N PHE A 429 12.76 42.59 60.68
CA PHE A 429 12.77 44.03 61.00
C PHE A 429 12.16 44.35 62.36
N LEU A 430 11.06 43.68 62.73
CA LEU A 430 10.45 43.81 64.05
C LEU A 430 11.38 43.30 65.16
N THR A 431 12.02 42.15 64.95
CA THR A 431 12.98 41.58 65.90
C THR A 431 14.19 42.50 66.08
N ASP A 432 14.77 43.01 64.99
CA ASP A 432 15.86 43.99 65.03
C ASP A 432 15.45 45.28 65.75
N SER A 433 14.21 45.73 65.55
CA SER A 433 13.66 46.90 66.23
C SER A 433 13.49 46.68 67.73
N GLU A 434 13.02 45.51 68.13
CA GLU A 434 12.92 45.10 69.54
C GLU A 434 14.31 45.02 70.20
N ASP A 435 15.28 44.42 69.52
CA ASP A 435 16.68 44.32 69.99
C ASP A 435 17.33 45.70 70.11
N MET A 436 17.13 46.60 69.14
CA MET A 436 17.60 47.98 69.22
C MET A 436 16.96 48.73 70.39
N MET A 437 15.66 48.57 70.63
CA MET A 437 14.98 49.16 71.78
C MET A 437 15.51 48.61 73.11
N ALA A 438 15.81 47.30 73.18
CA ALA A 438 16.45 46.70 74.34
C ALA A 438 17.86 47.26 74.58
N CYS A 439 18.66 47.46 73.53
CA CYS A 439 19.96 48.12 73.62
C CYS A 439 19.84 49.57 74.09
N ILE A 440 18.87 50.34 73.58
CA ILE A 440 18.62 51.72 74.01
C ILE A 440 18.29 51.74 75.50
N ASN A 441 17.35 50.90 75.94
CA ASN A 441 16.98 50.81 77.36
C ASN A 441 18.19 50.43 78.24
N GLY A 442 19.01 49.47 77.81
CA GLY A 442 20.24 49.11 78.51
C GLY A 442 21.26 50.25 78.60
N LEU A 443 21.42 51.05 77.54
CA LEU A 443 22.26 52.24 77.54
C LEU A 443 21.70 53.35 78.42
N GLU A 444 20.37 53.51 78.49
CA GLU A 444 19.71 54.45 79.40
C GLU A 444 19.94 54.06 80.86
N ASP A 445 19.80 52.78 81.20
CA ASP A 445 20.07 52.24 82.55
C ASP A 445 21.54 52.44 82.93
N HIS A 446 22.48 52.15 82.02
CA HIS A 446 23.91 52.41 82.24
C HIS A 446 24.20 53.90 82.44
N ASN A 447 23.58 54.78 81.65
CA ASN A 447 23.70 56.23 81.82
C ASN A 447 23.13 56.70 83.16
N LYS A 448 22.02 56.12 83.60
CA LYS A 448 21.43 56.41 84.91
C LYS A 448 22.37 55.98 86.04
N ALA A 449 22.93 54.77 85.98
CA ALA A 449 23.91 54.28 86.95
C ALA A 449 25.18 55.15 86.98
N LEU A 450 25.70 55.56 85.82
CA LEU A 450 26.83 56.49 85.72
C LEU A 450 26.52 57.85 86.36
N ARG A 451 25.32 58.40 86.13
CA ARG A 451 24.88 59.65 86.76
C ARG A 451 24.79 59.52 88.28
N GLU A 452 24.25 58.42 88.78
CA GLU A 452 24.19 58.12 90.23
C GLU A 452 25.59 58.01 90.84
N MET A 453 26.53 57.29 90.20
CA MET A 453 27.91 57.21 90.66
C MET A 453 28.62 58.57 90.66
N LEU A 454 28.37 59.43 89.66
CA LEU A 454 28.93 60.78 89.62
C LEU A 454 28.35 61.68 90.72
N LEU A 455 27.05 61.55 91.01
CA LEU A 455 26.39 62.23 92.14
C LEU A 455 27.00 61.80 93.48
N GLU A 456 27.18 60.50 93.71
CA GLU A 456 27.82 59.98 94.92
C GLU A 456 29.27 60.46 95.07
N ARG A 457 30.04 60.47 93.98
CA ARG A 457 31.42 60.94 93.98
C ARG A 457 31.52 62.45 94.17
N GLY A 458 30.57 63.21 93.62
CA GLY A 458 30.42 64.65 93.85
C GLY A 458 30.05 64.97 95.30
N ALA A 459 29.16 64.18 95.91
CA ALA A 459 28.81 64.32 97.32
C ALA A 459 30.02 64.07 98.25
N LYS A 460 30.81 63.03 97.97
CA LYS A 460 32.07 62.74 98.70
C LYS A 460 33.16 63.80 98.51
N ALA A 461 33.18 64.51 97.39
CA ALA A 461 34.11 65.62 97.17
C ALA A 461 33.76 66.88 97.98
N SER A 462 32.53 67.00 98.49
CA SER A 462 32.10 68.11 99.35
C SER A 462 32.46 67.95 100.84
N GLU A 463 32.99 66.80 101.25
CA GLU A 463 33.48 66.53 102.62
C GLU A 463 34.99 66.82 102.82
N LEU A 464 35.64 67.51 101.87
CA LEU A 464 37.02 67.97 102.05
C LEU A 464 37.07 69.16 103.04
N PRO A 465 37.92 69.10 104.09
CA PRO A 465 38.04 70.16 105.08
C PRO A 465 38.58 71.47 104.46
N ALA A 466 38.01 72.59 104.92
CA ALA A 466 38.29 73.93 104.43
C ALA A 466 39.79 74.24 104.33
N PRO A 467 40.24 74.92 103.24
CA PRO A 467 41.63 75.33 103.11
C PRO A 467 42.02 76.32 104.23
N PRO A 468 43.23 76.18 104.82
CA PRO A 468 43.69 77.04 105.90
C PRO A 468 43.84 78.51 105.44
N PRO A 469 43.63 79.48 106.35
CA PRO A 469 43.64 80.90 106.02
C PRO A 469 45.04 81.39 105.57
N PRO A 470 45.10 82.35 104.63
CA PRO A 470 46.35 82.90 104.13
C PRO A 470 47.14 83.64 105.22
N PRO A 471 48.49 83.58 105.19
CA PRO A 471 49.34 84.15 106.22
C PRO A 471 49.31 85.68 106.23
N THR A 472 49.05 86.22 107.41
CA THR A 472 49.15 87.62 107.80
C THR A 472 50.56 88.15 107.50
N MET A 473 50.69 88.98 106.46
CA MET A 473 51.92 89.76 106.22
C MET A 473 52.01 90.86 107.28
N GLN A 474 52.91 90.66 108.24
CA GLN A 474 53.34 91.69 109.18
C GLN A 474 54.18 92.75 108.46
N ASN A 475 53.70 93.98 108.60
CA ASN A 475 54.38 95.27 108.53
C ASN A 475 55.91 95.26 108.42
N ARG A 476 56.42 95.90 107.37
CA ARG A 476 57.76 96.51 107.33
C ARG A 476 57.58 98.03 107.41
N PRO A 477 58.10 98.72 108.44
CA PRO A 477 58.09 100.17 108.52
C PRO A 477 59.30 100.79 107.81
N SER A 478 59.04 101.95 107.19
CA SER A 478 59.91 103.07 106.76
C SER A 478 61.25 102.76 106.10
#